data_AF-A0A9E0FCP3-F1
#
_entry.id   AF-A0A9E0FCP3-F1
#
_cell.length_a   1.000
_cell.length_b   1.000
_cell.length_c   1.000
_cell.angle_alpha   90.00
_cell.angle_beta   90.00
_cell.angle_gamma   90.00
#
_symmetry.space_group_name_H-M   'P 1'
#
loop_
_entity.id
_entity.type
_entity.pdbx_description
1 polymer ?
#
loop_
_entity_poly.entity_id
_entity_poly.type
_entity_poly.pdbx_seq_one_letter_code
_entity_poly.pdbx_strand_id
1 'polypeptide(L)'
;ELNHLFMMINYPHYFTALGFDNEYYNAERNSFDERNIVGQIKAIQQKWKEKFPLMSFKTENLRFDNLVNFNYSFTNEMEFLNMEPK
;
A
#
# COMPACT_ATOMS: atom_id res chain seq x y z
N GLU A 1 -9.29 -2.25 -0.65
CA GLU A 1 -8.04 -3.00 -0.90
C GLU A 1 -6.80 -2.21 -0.49
N LEU A 2 -6.63 -0.96 -0.93
CA LEU A 2 -5.49 -0.13 -0.48
C LEU A 2 -5.40 0.00 1.05
N ASN A 3 -6.52 0.26 1.74
CA ASN A 3 -6.55 0.26 3.22
C ASN A 3 -6.16 -1.11 3.82
N HIS A 4 -6.49 -2.22 3.17
CA HIS A 4 -6.11 -3.55 3.66
C HIS A 4 -4.61 -3.77 3.51
N LEU A 5 -4.03 -3.42 2.36
CA LEU A 5 -2.58 -3.42 2.16
C LEU A 5 -1.86 -2.54 3.19
N PHE A 6 -2.39 -1.35 3.46
CA PHE A 6 -1.88 -0.45 4.49
C PHE A 6 -1.84 -1.11 5.88
N MET A 7 -2.91 -1.83 6.25
CA MET A 7 -2.97 -2.59 7.51
C MET A 7 -1.96 -3.74 7.52
N MET A 8 -1.80 -4.47 6.41
CA MET A 8 -0.81 -5.55 6.31
C MET A 8 0.62 -5.06 6.52
N ILE A 9 0.94 -3.87 6.03
CA ILE A 9 2.26 -3.25 6.20
C ILE A 9 2.47 -2.81 7.66
N ASN A 10 1.44 -2.25 8.30
CA ASN A 10 1.55 -1.72 9.66
C ASN A 10 1.48 -2.78 10.76
N TYR A 11 0.83 -3.91 10.50
CA TYR A 11 0.58 -4.96 11.48
C TYR A 11 1.01 -6.34 10.98
N PRO A 12 2.28 -6.52 10.53
CA PRO A 12 2.72 -7.74 9.86
C PRO A 12 2.48 -8.99 10.71
N HIS A 13 2.82 -8.97 12.00
CA HIS A 13 2.62 -10.12 12.90
C HIS A 13 1.16 -10.57 13.01
N TYR A 14 0.21 -9.64 13.01
CA TYR A 14 -1.21 -9.97 13.04
C TYR A 14 -1.61 -10.75 11.78
N PHE A 15 -1.16 -10.30 10.61
CA PHE A 15 -1.46 -10.97 9.35
C PHE A 15 -0.71 -12.29 9.17
N THR A 16 0.53 -12.40 9.65
CA THR A 16 1.25 -13.68 9.72
C THR A 16 0.51 -14.69 10.59
N ALA A 17 -0.03 -14.28 11.74
CA ALA A 17 -0.83 -15.17 12.59
C ALA A 17 -2.15 -15.63 11.92
N LEU A 18 -2.65 -14.87 10.95
CA LEU A 18 -3.82 -15.24 10.13
C LEU A 18 -3.45 -16.12 8.92
N GLY A 19 -2.18 -16.45 8.72
CA GLY A 19 -1.70 -17.27 7.60
C GLY A 19 -1.33 -16.49 6.33
N PHE A 20 -1.11 -15.17 6.43
CA PHE A 20 -0.53 -14.40 5.34
C PHE A 20 1.00 -14.44 5.42
N ASP A 21 1.64 -15.01 4.41
CA ASP A 21 3.11 -15.14 4.35
C ASP A 21 3.82 -13.91 3.78
N ASN A 22 3.08 -12.91 3.30
CA ASN A 22 3.65 -11.71 2.70
C ASN A 22 4.03 -10.68 3.78
N GLU A 23 5.29 -10.70 4.21
CA GLU A 23 5.87 -9.69 5.07
C GLU A 23 6.28 -8.44 4.26
N TYR A 24 5.38 -7.45 4.18
CA TYR A 24 5.67 -6.20 3.46
C TYR A 24 6.62 -5.25 4.20
N TYR A 25 6.69 -5.36 5.53
CA TYR A 25 7.59 -4.58 6.36
C TYR A 25 8.13 -5.44 7.49
N ASN A 26 9.45 -5.44 7.62
CA ASN A 26 10.16 -6.13 8.70
C ASN A 26 10.58 -5.11 9.76
N ALA A 27 9.98 -5.21 10.95
CA ALA A 27 10.21 -4.26 12.03
C ALA A 27 11.61 -4.37 12.66
N GLU A 28 12.22 -5.56 12.65
CA GLU A 28 13.56 -5.78 13.21
C GLU A 28 14.65 -5.12 12.35
N ARG A 29 14.45 -5.13 11.03
CA ARG A 29 15.38 -4.59 10.03
C ARG A 29 15.02 -3.17 9.57
N ASN A 30 13.87 -2.65 9.98
CA ASN A 30 13.27 -1.42 9.48
C ASN A 30 13.34 -1.35 7.95
N SER A 31 12.86 -2.39 7.28
CA SER A 31 12.98 -2.54 5.83
C SER A 31 11.64 -2.92 5.20
N PHE A 32 11.34 -2.31 4.06
CA PHE A 32 10.14 -2.59 3.28
C PHE A 32 10.44 -3.49 2.10
N ASP A 33 9.48 -4.34 1.76
CA ASP A 33 9.44 -4.98 0.44
C ASP A 33 8.76 -4.05 -0.57
N GLU A 34 9.50 -3.01 -0.98
CA GLU A 34 9.02 -1.97 -1.88
C GLU A 34 8.44 -2.54 -3.17
N ARG A 35 9.09 -3.58 -3.71
CA ARG A 35 8.68 -4.22 -4.97
C ARG A 35 7.29 -4.84 -4.83
N ASN A 36 7.04 -5.60 -3.76
CA ASN A 36 5.75 -6.23 -3.55
C ASN A 36 4.68 -5.20 -3.18
N ILE A 37 5.00 -4.18 -2.39
CA ILE A 37 4.06 -3.08 -2.07
C ILE A 37 3.62 -2.36 -3.35
N VAL A 38 4.58 -1.90 -4.18
CA VAL A 38 4.29 -1.22 -5.45
C VAL A 38 3.53 -2.13 -6.41
N GLY A 39 3.90 -3.42 -6.46
CA GLY A 39 3.20 -4.42 -7.27
C GLY A 39 1.73 -4.54 -6.89
N GLN A 40 1.42 -4.62 -5.59
CA GLN A 40 0.04 -4.73 -5.11
C GLN A 40 -0.78 -3.47 -5.37
N ILE A 41 -0.21 -2.28 -5.16
CA ILE A 41 -0.89 -1.01 -5.47
C ILE A 41 -1.28 -0.97 -6.96
N LYS A 42 -0.35 -1.31 -7.86
CA LYS A 42 -0.61 -1.36 -9.30
C LYS A 42 -1.67 -2.40 -9.67
N ALA A 43 -1.65 -3.58 -9.04
CA ALA A 43 -2.65 -4.61 -9.25
C ALA A 43 -4.06 -4.13 -8.83
N ILE A 44 -4.15 -3.46 -7.68
CA ILE A 44 -5.41 -2.88 -7.18
C ILE A 44 -5.91 -1.80 -8.16
N GLN A 45 -5.06 -0.85 -8.57
CA GLN A 45 -5.45 0.17 -9.55
C GLN A 45 -5.94 -0.46 -10.86
N GLN A 46 -5.23 -1.46 -11.38
CA GLN A 46 -5.59 -2.12 -12.62
C GLN A 46 -6.95 -2.85 -12.51
N LYS A 47 -7.21 -3.50 -11.38
CA LYS A 47 -8.50 -4.15 -11.09
C LYS A 47 -9.66 -3.16 -11.11
N TRP A 48 -9.45 -1.96 -10.60
CA TRP A 48 -10.49 -0.94 -10.45
C TRP A 48 -10.56 0.07 -11.61
N LYS A 49 -9.62 0.03 -12.54
CA LYS A 49 -9.49 0.95 -13.68
C LYS A 49 -10.75 1.08 -14.53
N GLU A 50 -11.53 0.01 -14.68
CA GLU A 50 -12.77 0.06 -15.45
C GLU A 50 -13.79 1.00 -14.80
N LYS A 51 -13.94 0.93 -13.48
CA LYS A 51 -14.88 1.72 -12.70
C LYS A 51 -14.35 3.14 -12.45
N PHE A 52 -13.07 3.26 -12.11
CA PHE A 52 -12.41 4.52 -11.73
C PHE A 52 -11.22 4.79 -12.66
N PRO A 53 -11.44 5.26 -13.90
CA PRO A 53 -10.39 5.38 -14.90
C PRO A 53 -9.34 6.45 -14.58
N LEU A 54 -9.71 7.44 -13.76
CA LEU A 54 -8.83 8.50 -13.31
C LEU A 54 -8.12 8.18 -11.97
N MET A 55 -8.40 7.01 -11.37
CA MET A 55 -7.72 6.57 -10.15
C MET A 55 -6.21 6.40 -10.43
N SER A 56 -5.41 7.21 -9.75
CA SER A 56 -3.95 7.16 -9.86
C SER A 56 -3.32 7.31 -8.49
N PHE A 57 -2.74 6.22 -7.98
CA PHE A 57 -1.95 6.22 -6.76
C PHE A 57 -0.47 6.33 -7.17
N LYS A 58 0.22 7.41 -6.80
CA LYS A 58 1.58 7.68 -7.26
C LYS A 58 2.59 7.01 -6.36
N THR A 59 2.96 5.78 -6.72
CA THR A 59 3.90 4.96 -5.93
C THR A 59 5.28 5.60 -5.77
N GLU A 60 5.68 6.49 -6.67
CA GLU A 60 6.91 7.28 -6.62
C GLU A 60 6.95 8.29 -5.46
N ASN A 61 5.80 8.65 -4.89
CA ASN A 61 5.71 9.54 -3.73
C ASN A 61 5.85 8.80 -2.40
N LEU A 62 5.82 7.46 -2.42
CA LEU A 62 5.94 6.66 -1.21
C LEU A 62 7.34 6.75 -0.62
N ARG A 63 7.40 6.89 0.70
CA ARG A 63 8.63 7.06 1.48
C ARG A 63 8.89 5.79 2.29
N PHE A 64 9.89 5.01 1.91
CA PHE A 64 10.23 3.72 2.52
C PHE A 64 11.40 3.80 3.53
N ASP A 65 11.73 5.01 4.00
CA ASP A 65 12.82 5.26 4.94
C ASP A 65 12.50 4.84 6.38
N ASN A 66 11.24 4.97 6.80
CA ASN A 66 10.73 4.42 8.05
C ASN A 66 9.19 4.33 8.01
N LEU A 67 8.61 3.61 8.98
CA LEU A 67 7.17 3.38 9.07
C LEU A 67 6.33 4.66 9.19
N VAL A 68 6.81 5.69 9.89
CA VAL A 68 6.07 6.96 10.05
C VAL A 68 5.99 7.70 8.71
N ASN A 69 7.11 7.82 8.00
CA ASN A 69 7.16 8.48 6.70
C ASN A 69 6.39 7.70 5.63
N PHE A 70 6.45 6.36 5.67
CA PHE A 70 5.61 5.50 4.84
C PHE A 70 4.13 5.78 5.11
N ASN A 71 3.73 5.79 6.38
CA ASN A 71 2.34 6.00 6.73
C ASN A 71 1.82 7.35 6.26
N TYR A 72 2.57 8.42 6.52
CA TYR A 72 2.21 9.76 6.09
C TYR A 72 2.08 9.85 4.56
N SER A 73 3.09 9.40 3.82
CA SER A 73 3.09 9.46 2.35
C SER A 73 1.98 8.59 1.74
N PHE A 74 1.73 7.39 2.27
CA PHE A 74 0.64 6.53 1.81
C PHE A 74 -0.73 7.15 2.06
N THR A 75 -0.99 7.70 3.26
CA THR A 75 -2.28 8.34 3.57
C THR A 75 -2.51 9.60 2.74
N ASN A 76 -1.45 10.34 2.42
CA ASN A 76 -1.53 11.50 1.52
C ASN A 76 -1.97 11.07 0.11
N GLU A 77 -1.40 9.99 -0.44
CA GLU A 77 -1.85 9.46 -1.73
C GLU A 77 -3.30 8.95 -1.70
N MET A 78 -3.73 8.38 -0.57
CA MET A 78 -5.13 7.97 -0.37
C MET A 78 -6.09 9.18 -0.34
N GLU A 79 -5.69 10.29 0.27
CA GLU A 79 -6.50 11.51 0.39
C GLU A 79 -6.81 12.13 -0.99
N PHE A 80 -5.81 12.17 -1.87
CA PHE A 80 -5.94 12.75 -3.22
C PHE A 80 -6.33 11.73 -4.30
N LEU A 81 -6.66 10.50 -3.91
CA LEU A 81 -7.03 9.46 -4.85
C LEU A 81 -8.37 9.77 -5.52
N ASN A 82 -8.39 9.87 -6.85
CA ASN A 82 -9.63 10.07 -7.59
C ASN A 82 -10.48 8.77 -7.53
N MET A 83 -11.67 8.89 -6.92
CA MET A 83 -12.67 7.84 -6.77
C MET A 83 -13.96 8.14 -7.55
N GLU A 84 -13.93 9.07 -8.49
CA GLU A 84 -15.07 9.38 -9.36
C GLU A 84 -15.28 8.24 -10.36
N PRO A 85 -16.48 7.63 -10.39
CA PRO A 85 -16.79 6.60 -11.37
C PRO A 85 -16.98 7.21 -12.76
N LYS A 86 -16.93 6.35 -13.79
CA LYS A 86 -17.38 6.71 -15.15
C LYS A 86 -18.85 7.12 -15.19
#